data_AF-A0A0M4D720-F1
#
_entry.id   AF-A0A0M4D720-F1
#
_cell.length_a   1.000
_cell.length_b   1.000
_cell.length_c   1.000
_cell.angle_alpha   90.00
_cell.angle_beta   90.00
_cell.angle_gamma   90.00
#
_symmetry.space_group_name_H-M   'P 1'
#
loop_
_entity.id
_entity.type
_entity.pdbx_description
1 polymer ?
#
loop_
_entity_poly.entity_id
_entity_poly.type
_entity_poly.pdbx_seq_one_letter_code
_entity_poly.pdbx_strand_id
1 'polypeptide(L)'
;MDGKMLARLGAIIFVAVAITATAFEMIRKEEAPAPTPASLQQPARDPLREGQRRCQQLGQKAADDHDCLRVWAETRDRFLGRTPAPSSPLQIEGP
;
A
#
# COMPACT_ATOMS: atom_id res chain seq x y z
N MET A 1 -18.60 -42.12 11.71
CA MET A 1 -18.79 -40.66 11.70
C MET A 1 -20.27 -40.40 11.49
N ASP A 2 -20.91 -39.68 12.39
CA ASP A 2 -22.35 -39.40 12.33
C ASP A 2 -22.69 -38.60 11.07
N GLY A 3 -23.32 -39.25 10.08
CA GLY A 3 -23.74 -38.58 8.84
C GLY A 3 -24.64 -37.36 9.08
N LYS A 4 -25.33 -37.33 10.22
CA LYS A 4 -26.12 -36.18 10.69
C LYS A 4 -25.25 -34.99 11.12
N MET A 5 -24.07 -35.22 11.69
CA MET A 5 -23.10 -34.14 11.97
C MET A 5 -22.52 -33.59 10.66
N LEU A 6 -22.17 -34.48 9.72
CA LEU A 6 -21.60 -34.07 8.43
C LEU A 6 -22.61 -33.25 7.61
N ALA A 7 -23.88 -33.66 7.59
CA ALA A 7 -24.95 -32.91 6.92
C ALA A 7 -25.17 -31.52 7.55
N ARG A 8 -25.15 -31.42 8.89
CA ARG A 8 -25.25 -30.13 9.59
C ARG A 8 -24.07 -29.22 9.29
N LEU A 9 -22.85 -29.77 9.29
CA LEU A 9 -21.65 -29.00 8.98
C LEU A 9 -21.70 -28.45 7.55
N GLY A 10 -22.08 -29.29 6.58
CA GLY A 10 -22.25 -28.87 5.19
C GLY A 10 -23.28 -27.75 5.04
N ALA A 11 -24.44 -27.87 5.71
CA ALA A 11 -25.48 -26.84 5.68
C ALA A 11 -25.00 -25.51 6.28
N ILE A 12 -24.26 -25.54 7.39
CA ILE A 12 -23.72 -24.32 8.03
C ILE A 12 -22.72 -23.63 7.11
N ILE A 13 -21.79 -24.38 6.50
CA ILE A 13 -20.80 -23.83 5.59
C ILE A 13 -21.49 -23.20 4.38
N PHE A 14 -22.48 -23.88 3.79
CA PHE A 14 -23.23 -23.36 2.65
C PHE A 14 -23.96 -22.05 2.98
N VAL A 15 -24.62 -21.97 4.14
CA VAL A 15 -25.29 -20.75 4.62
C VAL A 15 -24.27 -19.62 4.83
N ALA A 16 -23.12 -19.91 5.45
CA ALA A 16 -22.08 -18.91 5.67
C ALA A 16 -21.52 -18.35 4.35
N VAL A 17 -21.29 -19.21 3.35
CA VAL A 17 -20.84 -18.80 2.00
C VAL A 17 -21.90 -17.96 1.30
N ALA A 18 -23.17 -18.35 1.38
CA ALA A 18 -24.28 -17.60 0.78
C ALA A 18 -24.40 -16.18 1.37
N ILE A 19 -24.33 -16.05 2.70
CA ILE A 19 -24.35 -14.75 3.38
C ILE A 19 -23.16 -13.90 2.94
N THR A 20 -21.95 -14.47 2.94
CA THR A 20 -20.72 -13.76 2.53
C THR A 20 -20.83 -13.26 1.08
N ALA A 21 -21.31 -14.10 0.16
CA ALA A 21 -21.50 -13.72 -1.24
C ALA A 21 -22.53 -12.58 -1.39
N THR A 22 -23.64 -12.62 -0.65
CA THR A 22 -24.64 -11.53 -0.69
C THR A 22 -24.10 -10.20 -0.16
N ALA A 23 -23.28 -10.24 0.90
CA ALA A 23 -22.63 -9.04 1.43
C ALA A 23 -21.66 -8.43 0.41
N PHE A 24 -20.86 -9.25 -0.29
CA PHE A 24 -19.96 -8.76 -1.34
C PHE A 24 -20.70 -8.18 -2.54
N GLU A 25 -21.81 -8.79 -2.97
CA GLU A 25 -22.67 -8.24 -4.03
C GLU A 25 -23.26 -6.88 -3.64
N MET A 26 -23.66 -6.70 -2.38
CA MET A 26 -24.14 -5.40 -1.88
C MET A 26 -23.03 -4.34 -1.91
N ILE A 27 -21.83 -4.66 -1.42
CA ILE A 27 -20.67 -3.75 -1.45
C ILE A 27 -20.31 -3.39 -2.90
N ARG A 28 -20.30 -4.36 -3.81
CA ARG A 28 -20.00 -4.15 -5.24
C ARG A 28 -21.05 -3.34 -5.98
N LYS A 29 -22.33 -3.42 -5.58
CA LYS A 29 -23.40 -2.65 -6.21
C LYS A 29 -23.44 -1.20 -5.72
N GLU A 30 -22.97 -0.94 -4.50
CA GLU A 30 -22.68 0.41 -4.01
C GLU A 30 -21.39 0.99 -4.64
N GLU A 31 -20.40 0.15 -4.93
CA GLU A 31 -19.28 0.50 -5.82
C GLU A 31 -19.70 0.47 -7.31
N ALA A 32 -20.53 1.44 -7.71
CA ALA A 32 -20.36 1.98 -9.06
C ALA A 32 -18.85 2.22 -9.29
N PRO A 33 -18.29 1.92 -10.48
CA PRO A 33 -16.85 1.82 -10.69
C PRO A 33 -16.16 3.00 -10.01
N ALA A 34 -15.35 2.70 -8.98
CA ALA A 34 -14.64 3.72 -8.23
C ALA A 34 -14.06 4.71 -9.24
N PRO A 35 -14.30 6.02 -9.10
CA PRO A 35 -13.70 6.99 -10.00
C PRO A 35 -12.21 6.68 -10.01
N THR A 36 -11.68 6.34 -11.19
CA THR A 36 -10.24 6.22 -11.44
C THR A 36 -9.56 7.25 -10.57
N PRO A 37 -8.68 6.86 -9.62
CA PRO A 37 -8.16 7.81 -8.65
C PRO A 37 -7.67 8.98 -9.47
N ALA A 38 -8.34 10.13 -9.29
CA ALA A 38 -8.00 11.34 -10.02
C ALA A 38 -6.50 11.43 -9.88
N SER A 39 -5.80 11.35 -11.02
CA SER A 39 -4.34 11.38 -11.06
C SER A 39 -3.96 12.66 -10.35
N LEU A 40 -3.72 12.56 -9.03
CA LEU A 40 -3.24 13.65 -8.19
C LEU A 40 -2.10 14.21 -9.00
N GLN A 41 -2.29 15.46 -9.46
CA GLN A 41 -1.38 16.16 -10.37
C GLN A 41 0.01 15.63 -10.10
N GLN A 42 0.57 14.87 -11.05
CA GLN A 42 1.89 14.30 -10.90
C GLN A 42 2.79 15.48 -10.55
N PRO A 43 3.24 15.62 -9.28
CA PRO A 43 4.02 16.77 -8.90
C PRO A 43 5.27 16.64 -9.75
N ALA A 44 5.54 17.68 -10.54
CA ALA A 44 6.60 17.70 -11.54
C ALA A 44 7.83 16.95 -11.02
N ARG A 45 8.10 15.75 -11.59
CA ARG A 45 9.20 14.85 -11.24
C ARG A 45 9.70 15.03 -9.80
N ASP A 46 8.91 14.64 -8.81
CA ASP A 46 9.42 14.64 -7.44
C ASP A 46 10.63 13.68 -7.36
N PRO A 47 11.87 14.16 -7.13
CA PRO A 47 13.06 13.30 -7.09
C PRO A 47 12.94 12.20 -6.03
N LEU A 48 12.08 12.40 -5.02
CA LEU A 48 11.76 11.36 -4.03
C LEU A 48 11.03 10.15 -4.61
N ARG A 49 10.21 10.31 -5.65
CA ARG A 49 9.51 9.19 -6.29
C ARG A 49 10.48 8.18 -6.91
N GLU A 50 11.59 8.66 -7.48
CA GLU A 50 12.63 7.80 -8.06
C GLU A 50 13.38 7.05 -6.96
N GLY A 51 13.78 7.75 -5.90
CA GLY A 51 14.39 7.13 -4.72
C GLY A 51 13.49 6.08 -4.07
N GLN A 52 12.20 6.39 -3.90
CA GLN A 52 11.20 5.45 -3.36
C GLN A 52 11.07 4.20 -4.24
N ARG A 53 10.98 4.35 -5.56
CA ARG A 53 10.87 3.20 -6.49
C ARG A 53 12.09 2.30 -6.40
N ARG A 54 13.30 2.87 -6.36
CA ARG A 54 14.54 2.09 -6.20
C ARG A 54 14.52 1.29 -4.89
N CYS A 55 14.13 1.93 -3.79
CA CYS A 55 14.04 1.27 -2.48
C CYS A 55 12.94 0.21 -2.41
N GLN A 56 11.82 0.41 -3.11
CA GLN A 56 10.76 -0.60 -3.23
C GLN A 56 11.25 -1.84 -4.00
N GLN A 57 12.03 -1.66 -5.06
CA GLN A 57 12.61 -2.77 -5.84
C GLN A 57 13.60 -3.61 -5.01
N LEU A 58 14.29 -2.99 -4.05
CA LEU A 58 15.18 -3.69 -3.10
C LEU A 58 14.41 -4.52 -2.06
N GLY A 59 13.15 -4.19 -1.81
CA GLY A 59 12.30 -4.90 -0.85
C GLY A 59 12.87 -4.87 0.56
N GLN A 60 12.94 -6.02 1.23
CA GLN A 60 13.44 -6.11 2.60
C GLN A 60 14.88 -5.60 2.76
N LYS A 61 15.74 -5.74 1.73
CA LYS A 61 17.13 -5.26 1.77
C LYS A 61 17.24 -3.75 1.94
N ALA A 62 16.19 -3.00 1.56
CA ALA A 62 16.16 -1.55 1.77
C ALA A 62 16.08 -1.16 3.25
N ALA A 63 15.69 -2.07 4.15
CA ALA A 63 15.67 -1.81 5.59
C ALA A 63 17.09 -1.67 6.17
N ASP A 64 18.09 -2.29 5.53
CA ASP A 64 19.50 -2.22 5.91
C ASP A 64 20.27 -1.14 5.14
N ASP A 65 19.61 -0.44 4.21
CA ASP A 65 20.21 0.56 3.33
C ASP A 65 19.96 1.99 3.88
N HIS A 66 21.04 2.66 4.27
CA HIS A 66 20.98 4.01 4.84
C HIS A 66 20.36 5.06 3.90
N ASP A 67 20.58 4.95 2.59
CA ASP A 67 19.97 5.88 1.62
C ASP A 67 18.46 5.65 1.53
N CYS A 68 18.01 4.40 1.59
CA CYS A 68 16.59 4.08 1.59
C CYS A 68 15.87 4.53 2.85
N LEU A 69 16.51 4.38 4.02
CA LEU A 69 15.98 4.91 5.27
C LEU A 69 15.80 6.43 5.23
N ARG A 70 16.74 7.16 4.63
CA ARG A 70 16.65 8.62 4.44
C ARG A 70 15.49 9.01 3.53
N VAL A 71 15.33 8.34 2.39
CA VAL A 71 14.24 8.58 1.44
C VAL A 71 12.87 8.38 2.11
N TRP A 72 12.70 7.34 2.93
CA TRP A 72 11.45 7.12 3.66
C TRP A 72 11.18 8.17 4.74
N ALA A 73 12.21 8.57 5.48
CA ALA A 73 12.08 9.64 6.47
C ALA A 73 11.62 10.95 5.81
N GLU A 74 12.25 11.35 4.72
CA GLU A 74 11.89 12.57 3.99
C GLU A 74 10.48 12.49 3.37
N THR A 75 10.10 11.32 2.84
CA THR A 75 8.74 11.06 2.34
C THR A 75 7.69 11.24 3.44
N ARG A 76 7.94 10.63 4.60
CA ARG A 76 7.05 10.69 5.76
C ARG A 76 6.93 12.12 6.26
N ASP A 77 8.05 12.82 6.38
CA ASP A 77 8.08 14.18 6.91
C ASP A 77 7.31 15.14 5.98
N ARG A 78 7.45 14.99 4.66
CA ARG A 78 6.64 15.73 3.67
C ARG A 78 5.15 15.40 3.77
N PHE A 79 4.80 14.13 3.93
CA PHE A 79 3.39 13.71 4.10
C PHE A 79 2.78 14.30 5.37
N LEU A 80 3.55 14.35 6.45
CA LEU A 80 3.14 14.94 7.73
C LEU A 80 3.19 16.48 7.74
N GLY A 81 3.55 17.12 6.62
CA GLY A 81 3.72 18.58 6.55
C GLY A 81 4.89 19.10 7.39
N ARG A 82 5.78 18.23 7.86
CA ARG A 82 6.99 18.54 8.62
C ARG A 82 8.17 18.74 7.67
N THR A 83 8.02 19.54 6.61
CA THR A 83 9.07 19.70 5.60
C THR A 83 10.35 20.21 6.25
N PRO A 84 11.41 19.40 6.40
CA PRO A 84 12.71 19.91 6.76
C PRO A 84 13.24 20.69 5.55
N ALA A 85 14.02 21.76 5.79
CA ALA A 85 14.70 22.47 4.70
C ALA A 85 15.49 21.47 3.84
N PRO A 86 15.51 21.62 2.49
CA PRO A 86 16.17 20.66 1.62
C PRO A 86 17.61 20.47 2.07
N SER A 87 17.98 19.24 2.45
CA SER A 87 19.37 18.88 2.68
C SER A 87 20.09 18.93 1.34
N SER A 88 20.86 20.00 1.13
CA SER A 88 21.75 20.14 -0.02
C SER A 88 22.56 18.85 -0.20
N PRO A 89 22.70 18.31 -1.43
CA PRO A 89 23.57 17.16 -1.64
C PRO A 89 24.98 17.56 -1.20
N LEU A 90 25.52 16.80 -0.25
CA LEU A 90 26.91 16.92 0.16
C LEU A 90 27.75 16.67 -1.09
N GLN A 91 28.28 17.74 -1.67
CA GLN A 91 29.28 17.69 -2.72
C GLN A 91 30.50 17.02 -2.08
N ILE A 92 30.69 15.74 -2.36
CA ILE A 92 31.96 15.07 -2.09
C ILE A 92 32.90 15.58 -3.19
N GLU A 93 33.46 16.76 -2.98
CA GLU A 93 34.61 17.25 -3.73
C GLU A 93 35.86 16.93 -2.88
N GLY A 94 36.67 15.99 -3.39
CA GLY A 94 37.97 15.63 -2.83
C GLY A 94 39.08 15.94 -3.85
N PRO A 95 40.29 16.27 -3.38
CA PRO A 95 41.30 17.11 -4.06
C PRO A 95 42.01 16.46 -5.26
#